data_AF-A0A350X1I3-F1
#
_entry.id   AF-A0A350X1I3-F1
#
_cell.length_a   1.000
_cell.length_b   1.000
_cell.length_c   1.000
_cell.angle_alpha   90.00
_cell.angle_beta   90.00
_cell.angle_gamma   90.00
#
_symmetry.space_group_name_H-M   'P 1'
#
loop_
_entity.id
_entity.type
_entity.pdbx_description
1 polymer ?
#
loop_
_entity_poly.entity_id
_entity_poly.type
_entity_poly.pdbx_seq_one_letter_code
_entity_poly.pdbx_strand_id
1 'polypeptide(L)'
;MEMFCNQCQEAAKGIGCTVFGVCGKSPELTALMDTFIYSLIGLSSLAQAANESGVETKEVDLFVTEGLFATITNANFSEEEFVARIQKSFELREQLKTVITNEAVLALDAVNFSAQTKTEMIAKALSISIHNSSDEDIVSLRELILFGVKGLAAYVSHAKKLGYEDAQIFKAMHKFMATLIDHTIDVSTYTTLALELGNVGVSAMALLDSANTSTFGHPEITSVNIGVGKNPGILITGHDLHDLVQLLEQTKDTGIDIYTHSEMLPAHYYPELKKYSHLVGNYGNAWHEQTKEFETFNGPIVFTTNCLVPPRKGCTYVERVFTTGNTGHPDFKVLPILEDGRKDFSAVI
;
A
#
# COMPACT_ATOMS: atom_id res chain seq x y z
N MET A 1 -11.05 -21.82 -8.99
CA MET A 1 -9.63 -21.50 -8.73
C MET A 1 -9.46 -21.52 -7.23
N GLU A 2 -8.51 -22.30 -6.71
CA GLU A 2 -8.20 -22.24 -5.27
C GLU A 2 -7.21 -21.08 -5.07
N MET A 3 -7.48 -20.22 -4.09
CA MET A 3 -6.55 -19.17 -3.68
C MET A 3 -5.71 -19.65 -2.49
N PHE A 4 -4.65 -18.93 -2.14
CA PHE A 4 -4.01 -19.06 -0.84
C PHE A 4 -3.54 -17.69 -0.37
N CYS A 5 -4.00 -17.25 0.80
CA CYS A 5 -3.54 -16.00 1.39
C CYS A 5 -3.60 -16.07 2.93
N ASN A 6 -2.47 -15.87 3.58
CA ASN A 6 -2.28 -15.96 5.02
C ASN A 6 -1.62 -14.70 5.63
N GLN A 7 -1.53 -13.60 4.87
CA GLN A 7 -0.77 -12.41 5.26
C GLN A 7 -1.37 -11.59 6.41
N CYS A 8 -2.59 -11.91 6.88
CA CYS A 8 -3.26 -11.16 7.95
C CYS A 8 -3.66 -12.07 9.11
N GLN A 9 -3.78 -11.49 10.30
CA GLN A 9 -4.11 -12.20 11.53
C GLN A 9 -5.46 -12.93 11.45
N GLU A 10 -6.41 -12.42 10.67
CA GLU A 10 -7.75 -13.00 10.49
C GLU A 10 -7.82 -14.10 9.42
N ALA A 11 -6.68 -14.55 8.88
CA ALA A 11 -6.64 -15.62 7.90
C ALA A 11 -7.45 -16.84 8.39
N ALA A 12 -8.20 -17.46 7.48
CA ALA A 12 -9.17 -18.50 7.85
C ALA A 12 -8.50 -19.63 8.66
N LYS A 13 -9.11 -19.97 9.80
CA LYS A 13 -8.63 -20.98 10.77
C LYS A 13 -7.25 -20.67 11.37
N GLY A 14 -6.74 -19.45 11.23
CA GLY A 14 -5.36 -19.11 11.60
C GLY A 14 -4.31 -19.78 10.72
N ILE A 15 -4.69 -20.22 9.51
CA ILE A 15 -3.81 -20.94 8.58
C ILE A 15 -3.71 -20.18 7.25
N GLY A 16 -4.83 -19.93 6.59
CA GLY A 16 -4.85 -19.35 5.25
C GLY A 16 -6.24 -19.38 4.63
N CYS A 17 -6.57 -18.34 3.87
CA CYS A 17 -7.81 -18.27 3.10
C CYS A 17 -7.66 -19.03 1.78
N THR A 18 -8.48 -20.06 1.56
CA THR A 18 -8.36 -20.93 0.37
C THR A 18 -9.52 -20.83 -0.63
N VAL A 19 -10.65 -20.26 -0.22
CA VAL A 19 -11.87 -20.13 -1.04
C VAL A 19 -12.22 -18.67 -1.29
N PHE A 20 -12.16 -17.85 -0.25
CA PHE A 20 -12.38 -16.42 -0.29
C PHE A 20 -11.66 -15.80 0.90
N GLY A 21 -11.15 -14.58 0.77
CA GLY A 21 -10.52 -13.88 1.89
C GLY A 21 -11.55 -13.55 2.97
N VAL A 22 -11.22 -13.74 4.24
CA VAL A 22 -12.05 -13.25 5.37
C VAL A 22 -12.27 -11.73 5.26
N CYS A 23 -11.27 -11.02 4.74
CA CYS A 23 -11.33 -9.59 4.44
C CYS A 23 -12.22 -9.22 3.23
N GLY A 24 -12.78 -10.20 2.51
CA GLY A 24 -13.60 -9.97 1.33
C GLY A 24 -12.84 -9.98 -0.01
N LYS A 25 -11.55 -10.36 -0.03
CA LYS A 25 -10.75 -10.49 -1.26
C LYS A 25 -11.15 -11.74 -2.07
N SER A 26 -11.42 -11.58 -3.36
CA SER A 26 -11.74 -12.68 -4.28
C SER A 26 -10.51 -13.54 -4.64
N PRO A 27 -10.72 -14.80 -5.08
CA PRO A 27 -9.66 -15.62 -5.66
C PRO A 27 -8.99 -14.96 -6.88
N GLU A 28 -9.78 -14.34 -7.74
CA GLU A 28 -9.31 -13.65 -8.94
C GLU A 28 -8.40 -12.47 -8.61
N LEU A 29 -8.81 -11.63 -7.65
CA LEU A 29 -7.99 -10.53 -7.15
C LEU A 29 -6.73 -11.03 -6.45
N THR A 30 -6.81 -12.14 -5.72
CA THR A 30 -5.63 -12.77 -5.10
C THR A 30 -4.64 -13.21 -6.18
N ALA A 31 -5.10 -13.93 -7.20
CA ALA A 31 -4.26 -14.36 -8.32
C ALA A 31 -3.61 -13.18 -9.06
N LEU A 32 -4.35 -12.08 -9.26
CA LEU A 32 -3.80 -10.85 -9.85
C LEU A 32 -2.73 -10.21 -8.96
N MET A 33 -2.96 -10.13 -7.64
CA MET A 33 -1.94 -9.65 -6.70
C MET A 33 -0.70 -10.53 -6.70
N ASP A 34 -0.83 -11.85 -6.77
CA ASP A 34 0.31 -12.78 -6.82
C ASP A 34 1.12 -12.57 -8.10
N THR A 35 0.45 -12.46 -9.25
CA THR A 35 1.11 -12.17 -10.53
C THR A 35 1.79 -10.82 -10.54
N PHE A 36 1.17 -9.81 -9.91
CA PHE A 36 1.78 -8.50 -9.75
C PHE A 36 3.01 -8.53 -8.84
N ILE A 37 2.93 -9.16 -7.66
CA ILE A 37 4.08 -9.33 -6.77
C ILE A 37 5.22 -10.02 -7.49
N TYR A 38 4.93 -11.06 -8.29
CA TYR A 38 5.95 -11.75 -9.07
C TYR A 38 6.59 -10.87 -10.15
N SER A 39 5.83 -9.97 -10.79
CA SER A 39 6.43 -8.99 -11.70
C SER A 39 7.28 -7.96 -10.96
N LEU A 40 6.91 -7.56 -9.73
CA LEU A 40 7.71 -6.69 -8.87
C LEU A 40 9.01 -7.35 -8.39
N ILE A 41 9.01 -8.68 -8.18
CA ILE A 41 10.23 -9.47 -7.94
C ILE A 41 11.16 -9.38 -9.16
N GLY A 42 10.62 -9.54 -10.37
CA GLY A 42 11.38 -9.38 -11.63
C GLY A 42 11.99 -7.99 -11.78
N LEU A 43 11.19 -6.94 -11.56
CA LEU A 43 11.68 -5.55 -11.55
C LEU A 43 12.76 -5.33 -10.50
N SER A 44 12.58 -5.86 -9.29
CA SER A 44 13.56 -5.72 -8.20
C SER A 44 14.86 -6.45 -8.49
N SER A 45 14.81 -7.61 -9.15
CA SER A 45 16.00 -8.35 -9.58
C SER A 45 16.81 -7.56 -10.61
N LEU A 46 16.12 -6.92 -11.57
CA LEU A 46 16.76 -6.01 -12.53
C LEU A 46 17.31 -4.76 -11.84
N ALA A 47 16.55 -4.16 -10.91
CA ALA A 47 16.96 -2.95 -10.21
C ALA A 47 18.17 -3.21 -9.31
N GLN A 48 18.28 -4.39 -8.70
CA GLN A 48 19.47 -4.80 -7.96
C GLN A 48 20.70 -4.85 -8.88
N ALA A 49 20.61 -5.50 -10.05
CA ALA A 49 21.70 -5.53 -11.03
C ALA A 49 22.05 -4.14 -11.61
N ALA A 50 21.04 -3.28 -11.79
CA ALA A 50 21.22 -1.89 -12.21
C ALA A 50 22.06 -1.12 -11.19
N ASN A 51 21.72 -1.24 -9.91
CA ASN A 51 22.41 -0.60 -8.80
C ASN A 51 23.88 -1.03 -8.68
N GLU A 52 24.18 -2.31 -8.91
CA GLU A 52 25.56 -2.85 -8.97
C GLU A 52 26.37 -2.24 -10.13
N SER A 53 25.69 -1.84 -11.20
CA SER A 53 26.28 -1.23 -12.40
C SER A 53 26.23 0.31 -12.38
N GLY A 54 25.76 0.92 -11.28
CA GLY A 54 25.65 2.38 -11.14
C GLY A 54 24.53 3.03 -11.95
N VAL A 55 23.55 2.26 -12.43
CA VAL A 55 22.38 2.74 -13.16
C VAL A 55 21.27 3.15 -12.18
N GLU A 56 20.69 4.33 -12.37
CA GLU A 56 19.59 4.85 -11.54
C GLU A 56 18.26 4.16 -11.85
N THR A 57 17.49 3.83 -10.82
CA THR A 57 16.23 3.08 -10.92
C THR A 57 15.03 3.80 -10.31
N LYS A 58 15.08 5.13 -10.14
CA LYS A 58 14.09 5.89 -9.36
C LYS A 58 12.62 5.63 -9.72
N GLU A 59 12.26 5.52 -11.01
CA GLU A 59 10.89 5.18 -11.41
C GLU A 59 10.49 3.78 -10.93
N VAL A 60 11.40 2.81 -11.03
CA VAL A 60 11.19 1.43 -10.56
C VAL A 60 11.15 1.36 -9.04
N ASP A 61 12.01 2.09 -8.33
CA ASP A 61 12.02 2.17 -6.86
C ASP A 61 10.63 2.60 -6.34
N LEU A 62 10.08 3.67 -6.92
CA LEU A 62 8.77 4.20 -6.55
C LEU A 62 7.64 3.26 -6.98
N PHE A 63 7.71 2.70 -8.19
CA PHE A 63 6.68 1.79 -8.69
C PHE A 63 6.57 0.52 -7.85
N VAL A 64 7.71 -0.08 -7.46
CA VAL A 64 7.75 -1.25 -6.59
C VAL A 64 7.23 -0.90 -5.19
N THR A 65 7.60 0.27 -4.65
CA THR A 65 7.13 0.74 -3.34
C THR A 65 5.60 0.88 -3.30
N GLU A 66 5.01 1.62 -4.25
CA GLU A 66 3.57 1.81 -4.33
C GLU A 66 2.83 0.49 -4.66
N GLY A 67 3.44 -0.35 -5.50
CA GLY A 67 2.90 -1.66 -5.86
C GLY A 67 2.80 -2.60 -4.66
N LEU A 68 3.85 -2.68 -3.84
CA LEU A 68 3.85 -3.48 -2.61
C LEU A 68 2.78 -3.01 -1.63
N PHE A 69 2.67 -1.69 -1.43
CA PHE A 69 1.65 -1.10 -0.56
C PHE A 69 0.23 -1.44 -1.05
N ALA A 70 -0.05 -1.36 -2.35
CA ALA A 70 -1.36 -1.73 -2.90
C ALA A 70 -1.79 -3.19 -2.58
N THR A 71 -0.84 -4.08 -2.31
CA THR A 71 -1.11 -5.49 -1.96
C THR A 71 -1.23 -5.76 -0.45
N ILE A 72 -1.15 -4.73 0.39
CA ILE A 72 -1.44 -4.83 1.82
C ILE A 72 -2.93 -5.16 2.02
N THR A 73 -3.22 -5.90 3.09
CA THR A 73 -4.60 -6.24 3.49
C THR A 73 -5.46 -4.99 3.58
N ASN A 74 -6.65 -5.04 2.97
CA ASN A 74 -7.62 -3.94 2.97
C ASN A 74 -7.10 -2.64 2.30
N ALA A 75 -6.07 -2.71 1.45
CA ALA A 75 -5.63 -1.58 0.65
C ALA A 75 -6.46 -1.48 -0.64
N ASN A 76 -6.37 -2.46 -1.54
CA ASN A 76 -6.98 -2.34 -2.87
C ASN A 76 -7.80 -3.57 -3.27
N PHE A 77 -9.02 -3.35 -3.72
CA PHE A 77 -9.97 -4.36 -4.22
C PHE A 77 -10.27 -4.24 -5.72
N SER A 78 -9.58 -3.35 -6.44
CA SER A 78 -9.78 -3.11 -7.88
C SER A 78 -8.98 -4.08 -8.73
N GLU A 79 -9.64 -5.11 -9.28
CA GLU A 79 -9.01 -6.06 -10.20
C GLU A 79 -8.43 -5.37 -11.45
N GLU A 80 -9.14 -4.40 -12.01
CA GLU A 80 -8.71 -3.67 -13.22
C GLU A 80 -7.46 -2.81 -12.95
N GLU A 81 -7.31 -2.28 -11.73
CA GLU A 81 -6.09 -1.57 -11.36
C GLU A 81 -4.89 -2.50 -11.31
N PHE A 82 -5.04 -3.72 -10.78
CA PHE A 82 -3.95 -4.70 -10.80
C PHE A 82 -3.60 -5.17 -12.21
N VAL A 83 -4.57 -5.30 -13.11
CA VAL A 83 -4.29 -5.57 -14.53
C VAL A 83 -3.43 -4.46 -15.14
N ALA A 84 -3.80 -3.19 -14.92
CA ALA A 84 -3.04 -2.05 -15.42
C ALA A 84 -1.63 -1.96 -14.80
N ARG A 85 -1.50 -2.22 -13.48
CA ARG A 85 -0.20 -2.24 -12.79
C ARG A 85 0.70 -3.37 -13.31
N ILE A 86 0.15 -4.56 -13.58
CA ILE A 86 0.93 -5.64 -14.20
C ILE A 86 1.45 -5.22 -15.58
N GLN A 87 0.61 -4.61 -16.41
CA GLN A 87 1.04 -4.11 -17.74
C GLN A 87 2.15 -3.07 -17.62
N LYS A 88 1.98 -2.05 -16.76
CA LYS A 88 3.02 -1.04 -16.50
C LYS A 88 4.31 -1.65 -15.96
N SER A 89 4.22 -2.70 -15.16
CA SER A 89 5.41 -3.41 -14.67
C SER A 89 6.20 -4.06 -15.81
N PHE A 90 5.53 -4.56 -16.86
CA PHE A 90 6.21 -5.11 -18.04
C PHE A 90 6.88 -4.03 -18.87
N GLU A 91 6.26 -2.85 -19.03
CA GLU A 91 6.88 -1.72 -19.72
C GLU A 91 8.19 -1.31 -19.03
N LEU A 92 8.15 -1.12 -17.71
CA LEU A 92 9.32 -0.78 -16.90
C LEU A 92 10.40 -1.87 -16.97
N ARG A 93 9.98 -3.13 -16.98
CA ARG A 93 10.87 -4.29 -17.07
C ARG A 93 11.62 -4.30 -18.40
N GLU A 94 10.93 -4.14 -19.52
CA GLU A 94 11.59 -4.13 -20.83
C GLU A 94 12.52 -2.91 -20.99
N GLN A 95 12.15 -1.75 -20.45
CA GLN A 95 13.04 -0.58 -20.41
C GLN A 95 14.32 -0.88 -19.64
N LEU A 96 14.19 -1.42 -18.42
CA LEU A 96 15.34 -1.67 -17.55
C LEU A 96 16.24 -2.78 -18.11
N LYS A 97 15.69 -3.81 -18.79
CA LYS A 97 16.49 -4.86 -19.44
C LYS A 97 17.50 -4.32 -20.46
N THR A 98 17.22 -3.18 -21.11
CA THR A 98 18.12 -2.61 -22.14
C THR A 98 19.48 -2.16 -21.61
N VAL A 99 19.58 -1.93 -20.30
CA VAL A 99 20.79 -1.43 -19.63
C VAL A 99 21.43 -2.47 -18.70
N ILE A 100 20.90 -3.70 -18.67
CA ILE A 100 21.40 -4.80 -17.83
C ILE A 100 22.19 -5.80 -18.68
N THR A 101 23.35 -6.21 -18.18
CA THR A 101 24.23 -7.21 -18.82
C THR A 101 24.31 -8.53 -18.06
N ASN A 102 23.77 -8.59 -16.83
CA ASN A 102 23.79 -9.79 -16.01
C ASN A 102 22.87 -10.88 -16.61
N GLU A 103 23.47 -11.85 -17.30
CA GLU A 103 22.75 -12.93 -17.99
C GLU A 103 21.91 -13.80 -17.05
N ALA A 104 22.35 -14.00 -15.80
CA ALA A 104 21.60 -14.79 -14.83
C ALA A 104 20.28 -14.11 -14.46
N VAL A 105 20.31 -12.79 -14.22
CA VAL A 105 19.09 -12.01 -13.96
C VAL A 105 18.20 -11.96 -15.20
N LEU A 106 18.79 -11.76 -16.37
CA LEU A 106 18.06 -11.75 -17.64
C LEU A 106 17.44 -13.10 -18.01
N ALA A 107 17.86 -14.21 -17.39
CA ALA A 107 17.28 -15.54 -17.61
C ALA A 107 16.10 -15.87 -16.69
N LEU A 108 15.82 -15.05 -15.66
CA LEU A 108 14.75 -15.32 -14.71
C LEU A 108 13.37 -15.30 -15.38
N ASP A 109 12.49 -16.24 -15.01
CA ASP A 109 11.11 -16.25 -15.51
C ASP A 109 10.36 -14.97 -15.09
N ALA A 110 10.56 -14.46 -13.86
CA ALA A 110 10.02 -13.18 -13.40
C ALA A 110 10.41 -11.99 -14.30
N VAL A 111 11.54 -12.08 -15.01
CA VAL A 111 12.07 -11.06 -15.92
C VAL A 111 11.57 -11.23 -17.37
N ASN A 112 10.97 -12.38 -17.71
CA ASN A 112 10.62 -12.71 -19.10
C ASN A 112 9.19 -13.18 -19.33
N PHE A 113 8.43 -13.53 -18.30
CA PHE A 113 7.06 -14.01 -18.51
C PHE A 113 6.18 -12.94 -19.16
N SER A 114 5.20 -13.39 -19.94
CA SER A 114 4.26 -12.52 -20.64
C SER A 114 2.81 -12.91 -20.32
N ALA A 115 1.98 -11.91 -20.08
CA ALA A 115 0.52 -12.06 -19.99
C ALA A 115 -0.12 -10.77 -20.53
N GLN A 116 -0.96 -10.88 -21.55
CA GLN A 116 -1.61 -9.75 -22.21
C GLN A 116 -3.03 -9.52 -21.66
N THR A 117 -3.71 -10.60 -21.28
CA THR A 117 -5.09 -10.55 -20.79
C THR A 117 -5.18 -10.83 -19.30
N LYS A 118 -6.26 -10.34 -18.66
CA LYS A 118 -6.61 -10.66 -17.27
C LYS A 118 -6.62 -12.17 -17.01
N THR A 119 -7.16 -12.96 -17.95
CA THR A 119 -7.18 -14.42 -17.86
C THR A 119 -5.78 -15.03 -17.85
N GLU A 120 -4.86 -14.54 -18.68
CA GLU A 120 -3.47 -15.00 -18.70
C GLU A 120 -2.72 -14.60 -17.42
N MET A 121 -2.98 -13.40 -16.89
CA MET A 121 -2.41 -12.94 -15.62
C MET A 121 -2.88 -13.82 -14.46
N ILE A 122 -4.17 -14.15 -14.42
CA ILE A 122 -4.74 -15.08 -13.44
C ILE A 122 -4.17 -16.49 -13.62
N ALA A 123 -4.03 -16.97 -14.85
CA ALA A 123 -3.45 -18.29 -15.12
C ALA A 123 -1.98 -18.37 -14.71
N LYS A 124 -1.21 -17.29 -14.89
CA LYS A 124 0.20 -17.21 -14.47
C LYS A 124 0.34 -17.43 -12.95
N ALA A 125 -0.61 -16.92 -12.15
CA ALA A 125 -0.64 -17.09 -10.70
C ALA A 125 -0.49 -18.55 -10.24
N LEU A 126 -1.03 -19.50 -11.01
CA LEU A 126 -0.98 -20.93 -10.72
C LEU A 126 0.43 -21.54 -10.82
N SER A 127 1.36 -20.85 -11.49
CA SER A 127 2.73 -21.34 -11.76
C SER A 127 3.83 -20.56 -11.04
N ILE A 128 3.52 -19.37 -10.52
CA ILE A 128 4.50 -18.44 -9.93
C ILE A 128 4.66 -18.56 -8.43
N SER A 129 3.96 -19.52 -7.81
CA SER A 129 3.81 -19.57 -6.36
C SER A 129 5.16 -19.37 -5.68
N ILE A 130 5.32 -18.25 -4.97
CA ILE A 130 6.46 -18.01 -4.07
C ILE A 130 6.54 -19.09 -2.99
N HIS A 131 5.42 -19.80 -2.79
CA HIS A 131 5.24 -20.98 -1.95
C HIS A 131 5.65 -22.28 -2.66
N ASN A 132 6.19 -22.24 -3.88
CA ASN A 132 6.66 -23.42 -4.62
C ASN A 132 8.03 -23.86 -4.09
N SER A 133 8.02 -24.37 -2.87
CA SER A 133 9.11 -25.08 -2.20
C SER A 133 8.50 -26.27 -1.47
N SER A 134 9.20 -27.41 -1.48
CA SER A 134 8.81 -28.56 -0.65
C SER A 134 9.17 -28.38 0.83
N ASP A 135 10.00 -27.37 1.14
CA ASP A 135 10.44 -27.02 2.48
C ASP A 135 9.56 -25.89 3.04
N GLU A 136 8.78 -26.21 4.07
CA GLU A 136 7.83 -25.28 4.71
C GLU A 136 8.51 -24.14 5.47
N ASP A 137 9.73 -24.33 5.97
CA ASP A 137 10.50 -23.29 6.66
C ASP A 137 10.95 -22.21 5.66
N ILE A 138 11.36 -22.64 4.47
CA ILE A 138 11.71 -21.73 3.37
C ILE A 138 10.48 -20.93 2.91
N VAL A 139 9.32 -21.58 2.76
CA VAL A 139 8.07 -20.87 2.43
C VAL A 139 7.73 -19.84 3.50
N SER A 140 7.79 -20.24 4.78
CA SER A 140 7.49 -19.36 5.91
C SER A 140 8.40 -18.13 5.94
N LEU A 141 9.71 -18.30 5.73
CA LEU A 141 10.65 -17.18 5.75
C LEU A 141 10.48 -16.24 4.55
N ARG A 142 10.20 -16.78 3.35
CA ARG A 142 9.89 -15.95 2.17
C ARG A 142 8.63 -15.12 2.37
N GLU A 143 7.58 -15.72 2.93
CA GLU A 143 6.35 -15.01 3.28
C GLU A 143 6.61 -13.92 4.33
N LEU A 144 7.34 -14.24 5.40
CA LEU A 144 7.71 -13.28 6.44
C LEU A 144 8.45 -12.07 5.86
N ILE A 145 9.42 -12.32 4.98
CA ILE A 145 10.17 -11.25 4.28
C ILE A 145 9.23 -10.44 3.39
N LEU A 146 8.41 -11.09 2.56
CA LEU A 146 7.48 -10.40 1.68
C LEU A 146 6.52 -9.50 2.49
N PHE A 147 5.95 -10.00 3.59
CA PHE A 147 5.02 -9.23 4.42
C PHE A 147 5.72 -8.06 5.10
N GLY A 148 6.93 -8.26 5.61
CA GLY A 148 7.73 -7.18 6.19
C GLY A 148 8.12 -6.10 5.17
N VAL A 149 8.48 -6.50 3.94
CA VAL A 149 8.82 -5.57 2.85
C VAL A 149 7.60 -4.77 2.39
N LYS A 150 6.40 -5.36 2.40
CA LYS A 150 5.16 -4.61 2.16
C LYS A 150 4.95 -3.52 3.22
N GLY A 151 5.11 -3.85 4.50
CA GLY A 151 4.99 -2.88 5.59
C GLY A 151 6.04 -1.76 5.49
N LEU A 152 7.28 -2.13 5.19
CA LEU A 152 8.37 -1.20 4.90
C LEU A 152 8.01 -0.23 3.76
N ALA A 153 7.49 -0.75 2.65
CA ALA A 153 7.09 0.04 1.49
C ALA A 153 6.02 1.09 1.83
N ALA A 154 5.06 0.76 2.69
CA ALA A 154 4.05 1.71 3.14
C ALA A 154 4.65 2.92 3.86
N TYR A 155 5.60 2.69 4.78
CA TYR A 155 6.27 3.79 5.49
C TYR A 155 7.09 4.67 4.54
N VAL A 156 7.82 4.04 3.61
CA VAL A 156 8.63 4.75 2.61
C VAL A 156 7.75 5.58 1.66
N SER A 157 6.59 5.05 1.25
CA SER A 157 5.61 5.78 0.43
C SER A 157 5.17 7.08 1.12
N HIS A 158 4.83 7.03 2.40
CA HIS A 158 4.43 8.22 3.15
C HIS A 158 5.57 9.23 3.32
N ALA A 159 6.78 8.77 3.64
CA ALA A 159 7.94 9.65 3.74
C ALA A 159 8.21 10.35 2.39
N LYS A 160 8.11 9.60 1.29
CA LYS A 160 8.34 10.11 -0.07
C LYS A 160 7.37 11.21 -0.47
N LYS A 161 6.09 11.09 -0.10
CA LYS A 161 5.06 12.12 -0.37
C LYS A 161 5.35 13.44 0.34
N LEU A 162 6.10 13.41 1.44
CA LEU A 162 6.59 14.59 2.15
C LEU A 162 7.96 15.06 1.67
N GLY A 163 8.52 14.43 0.63
CA GLY A 163 9.82 14.79 0.05
C GLY A 163 11.03 14.12 0.72
N TYR A 164 10.83 13.15 1.60
CA TYR A 164 11.90 12.42 2.28
C TYR A 164 12.13 11.07 1.61
N GLU A 165 13.37 10.80 1.20
CA GLU A 165 13.74 9.55 0.55
C GLU A 165 15.14 9.10 0.97
N ASP A 166 15.36 7.79 1.06
CA ASP A 166 16.67 7.19 1.29
C ASP A 166 16.91 6.07 0.26
N ALA A 167 17.89 6.29 -0.62
CA ALA A 167 18.26 5.35 -1.66
C ALA A 167 18.72 3.99 -1.11
N GLN A 168 19.25 3.93 0.12
CA GLN A 168 19.66 2.66 0.73
C GLN A 168 18.45 1.79 1.10
N ILE A 169 17.33 2.40 1.49
CA ILE A 169 16.10 1.67 1.79
C ILE A 169 15.54 1.04 0.50
N PHE A 170 15.50 1.79 -0.61
CA PHE A 170 15.06 1.24 -1.89
C PHE A 170 15.94 0.08 -2.37
N LYS A 171 17.27 0.22 -2.28
CA LYS A 171 18.20 -0.87 -2.60
C LYS A 171 17.96 -2.11 -1.74
N ALA A 172 17.74 -1.93 -0.44
CA ALA A 172 17.43 -3.04 0.46
C ALA A 172 16.09 -3.71 0.12
N MET A 173 15.04 -2.93 -0.17
CA MET A 173 13.76 -3.46 -0.63
C MET A 173 13.91 -4.32 -1.88
N HIS A 174 14.67 -3.86 -2.88
CA HIS A 174 14.93 -4.64 -4.09
C HIS A 174 15.70 -5.93 -3.81
N LYS A 175 16.72 -5.88 -2.96
CA LYS A 175 17.45 -7.07 -2.49
C LYS A 175 16.49 -8.09 -1.88
N PHE A 176 15.66 -7.70 -0.92
CA PHE A 176 14.73 -8.63 -0.27
C PHE A 176 13.74 -9.23 -1.26
N MET A 177 13.18 -8.42 -2.15
CA MET A 177 12.26 -8.88 -3.20
C MET A 177 12.93 -9.89 -4.15
N ALA A 178 14.15 -9.62 -4.61
CA ALA A 178 14.87 -10.52 -5.50
C ALA A 178 15.17 -11.89 -4.84
N THR A 179 15.46 -11.92 -3.53
CA THR A 179 15.72 -13.18 -2.81
C THR A 179 14.52 -14.10 -2.66
N LEU A 180 13.29 -13.61 -2.87
CA LEU A 180 12.08 -14.42 -2.73
C LEU A 180 11.99 -15.59 -3.72
N ILE A 181 12.74 -15.51 -4.82
CA ILE A 181 12.81 -16.56 -5.85
C ILE A 181 14.21 -17.20 -5.95
N ASP A 182 15.11 -16.91 -5.01
CA ASP A 182 16.42 -17.54 -4.95
C ASP A 182 16.31 -18.92 -4.28
N HIS A 183 16.47 -19.98 -5.07
CA HIS A 183 16.40 -21.36 -4.58
C HIS A 183 17.75 -21.92 -4.11
N THR A 184 18.82 -21.11 -4.14
CA THR A 184 20.18 -21.54 -3.78
C THR A 184 20.55 -21.24 -2.34
N ILE A 185 19.76 -20.41 -1.65
CA ILE A 185 19.99 -20.00 -0.27
C ILE A 185 19.17 -20.84 0.71
N ASP A 186 19.76 -21.08 1.89
CA ASP A 186 19.22 -21.96 2.91
C ASP A 186 18.41 -21.20 3.99
N VAL A 187 17.81 -21.96 4.92
CA VAL A 187 17.03 -21.45 6.05
C VAL A 187 17.84 -20.45 6.89
N SER A 188 19.13 -20.71 7.12
CA SER A 188 20.01 -19.83 7.91
C SER A 188 20.19 -18.47 7.22
N THR A 189 20.38 -18.48 5.91
CA THR A 189 20.54 -17.27 5.10
C THR A 189 19.23 -16.48 5.07
N TYR A 190 18.09 -17.14 4.85
CA TYR A 190 16.79 -16.48 4.92
C TYR A 190 16.46 -15.90 6.30
N THR A 191 16.83 -16.60 7.38
CA THR A 191 16.68 -16.07 8.75
C THR A 191 17.48 -14.79 8.93
N THR A 192 18.71 -14.75 8.41
CA THR A 192 19.56 -13.55 8.46
C THR A 192 18.94 -12.39 7.67
N LEU A 193 18.38 -12.66 6.49
CA LEU A 193 17.67 -11.66 5.69
C LEU A 193 16.43 -11.11 6.41
N ALA A 194 15.67 -11.95 7.11
CA ALA A 194 14.51 -11.51 7.88
C ALA A 194 14.91 -10.57 9.04
N LEU A 195 16.04 -10.84 9.72
CA LEU A 195 16.58 -9.96 10.75
C LEU A 195 17.11 -8.64 10.15
N GLU A 196 17.79 -8.71 9.00
CA GLU A 196 18.26 -7.52 8.27
C GLU A 196 17.09 -6.63 7.86
N LEU A 197 15.99 -7.22 7.38
CA LEU A 197 14.75 -6.50 7.07
C LEU A 197 14.21 -5.74 8.28
N GLY A 198 14.30 -6.32 9.48
CA GLY A 198 13.95 -5.63 10.74
C GLY A 198 14.76 -4.35 10.94
N ASN A 199 16.08 -4.38 10.70
CA ASN A 199 16.93 -3.20 10.79
C ASN A 199 16.56 -2.13 9.76
N VAL A 200 16.26 -2.54 8.51
CA VAL A 200 15.80 -1.61 7.46
C VAL A 200 14.43 -1.02 7.81
N GLY A 201 13.56 -1.81 8.44
CA GLY A 201 12.29 -1.35 9.00
C GLY A 201 12.46 -0.22 10.01
N VAL A 202 13.45 -0.33 10.92
CA VAL A 202 13.79 0.75 11.85
C VAL A 202 14.20 2.03 11.10
N SER A 203 15.04 1.91 10.08
CA SER A 203 15.47 3.06 9.26
C SER A 203 14.30 3.74 8.55
N ALA A 204 13.36 2.97 7.98
CA ALA A 204 12.20 3.55 7.31
C ALA A 204 11.21 4.20 8.26
N MET A 205 10.99 3.62 9.44
CA MET A 205 10.17 4.26 10.48
C MET A 205 10.82 5.56 10.96
N ALA A 206 12.15 5.58 11.15
CA ALA A 206 12.88 6.80 11.52
C ALA A 206 12.81 7.88 10.42
N LEU A 207 12.87 7.47 9.15
CA LEU A 207 12.68 8.37 8.01
C LEU A 207 11.27 8.97 8.00
N LEU A 208 10.23 8.15 8.20
CA LEU A 208 8.84 8.62 8.26
C LEU A 208 8.58 9.50 9.49
N ASP A 209 9.10 9.15 10.66
CA ASP A 209 9.04 9.97 11.87
C ASP A 209 9.67 11.35 11.62
N SER A 210 10.87 11.38 11.04
CA SER A 210 11.54 12.64 10.67
C SER A 210 10.72 13.44 9.67
N ALA A 211 10.15 12.78 8.65
CA ALA A 211 9.33 13.43 7.64
C ALA A 211 8.09 14.10 8.25
N ASN A 212 7.34 13.37 9.08
CA ASN A 212 6.15 13.89 9.73
C ASN A 212 6.48 14.98 10.75
N THR A 213 7.43 14.74 11.66
CA THR A 213 7.74 15.68 12.76
C THR A 213 8.41 16.96 12.26
N SER A 214 9.24 16.88 11.21
CA SER A 214 9.83 18.07 10.59
C SER A 214 8.82 18.88 9.79
N THR A 215 7.79 18.23 9.21
CA THR A 215 6.77 18.92 8.40
C THR A 215 5.63 19.47 9.26
N PHE A 216 5.17 18.73 10.26
CA PHE A 216 3.95 19.04 11.02
C PHE A 216 4.21 19.38 12.50
N GLY A 217 5.47 19.37 12.93
CA GLY A 217 5.90 19.57 14.32
C GLY A 217 5.92 18.26 15.12
N HIS A 218 6.61 18.26 16.26
CA HIS A 218 6.56 17.10 17.15
C HIS A 218 5.18 16.97 17.81
N PRO A 219 4.57 15.76 17.81
CA PRO A 219 3.33 15.52 18.53
C PRO A 219 3.39 15.96 20.00
N GLU A 220 2.31 16.56 20.47
CA GLU A 220 2.17 17.00 21.86
C GLU A 220 0.90 16.47 22.52
N ILE A 221 0.86 16.48 23.86
CA ILE A 221 -0.33 16.06 24.61
C ILE A 221 -1.53 16.88 24.13
N THR A 222 -2.58 16.18 23.70
CA THR A 222 -3.76 16.79 23.07
C THR A 222 -5.02 16.13 23.56
N SER A 223 -6.01 16.93 23.94
CA SER A 223 -7.38 16.46 24.14
C SER A 223 -8.14 16.56 22.81
N VAL A 224 -8.55 15.41 22.27
CA VAL A 224 -9.27 15.34 20.99
C VAL A 224 -10.77 15.17 21.25
N ASN A 225 -11.59 16.00 20.60
CA ASN A 225 -13.04 15.85 20.66
C ASN A 225 -13.48 14.59 19.90
N ILE A 226 -14.36 13.80 20.50
CA ILE A 226 -14.99 12.62 19.89
C ILE A 226 -16.49 12.82 19.60
N GLY A 227 -17.03 13.99 19.94
CA GLY A 227 -18.37 14.42 19.55
C GLY A 227 -18.38 15.06 18.16
N VAL A 228 -19.56 15.51 17.73
CA VAL A 228 -19.77 16.14 16.41
C VAL A 228 -20.23 17.59 16.54
N GLY A 229 -19.89 18.39 15.54
CA GLY A 229 -20.36 19.75 15.32
C GLY A 229 -21.76 19.79 14.67
N LYS A 230 -22.08 20.91 14.02
CA LYS A 230 -23.38 21.15 13.36
C LYS A 230 -23.27 21.36 11.85
N ASN A 231 -22.06 21.51 11.32
CA ASN A 231 -21.81 21.70 9.90
C ASN A 231 -21.82 20.34 9.17
N PRO A 232 -22.00 20.34 7.83
CA PRO A 232 -21.59 19.18 7.05
C PRO A 232 -20.11 18.88 7.29
N GLY A 233 -19.73 17.60 7.19
CA GLY A 233 -18.34 17.21 7.39
C GLY A 233 -17.84 16.15 6.42
N ILE A 234 -16.52 16.10 6.27
CA ILE A 234 -15.79 15.07 5.53
C ILE A 234 -15.00 14.23 6.53
N LEU A 235 -15.09 12.91 6.41
CA LEU A 235 -14.35 11.96 7.22
C LEU A 235 -13.12 11.48 6.46
N ILE A 236 -11.92 11.72 6.97
CA ILE A 236 -10.69 11.18 6.39
C ILE A 236 -10.14 10.03 7.24
N THR A 237 -9.79 8.93 6.57
CA THR A 237 -9.29 7.70 7.19
C THR A 237 -8.02 7.21 6.49
N GLY A 238 -7.29 6.32 7.15
CA GLY A 238 -5.97 5.84 6.72
C GLY A 238 -4.85 6.53 7.49
N HIS A 239 -3.73 6.86 6.83
CA HIS A 239 -2.53 7.35 7.52
C HIS A 239 -1.89 8.60 6.87
N ASP A 240 -2.37 9.03 5.70
CA ASP A 240 -1.63 10.03 4.91
C ASP A 240 -1.92 11.47 5.37
N LEU A 241 -0.97 12.04 6.14
CA LEU A 241 -1.06 13.43 6.61
C LEU A 241 -0.88 14.46 5.49
N HIS A 242 -0.21 14.09 4.39
CA HIS A 242 -0.06 14.99 3.24
C HIS A 242 -1.41 15.20 2.55
N ASP A 243 -2.19 14.13 2.38
CA ASP A 243 -3.56 14.20 1.86
C ASP A 243 -4.49 15.01 2.77
N LEU A 244 -4.36 14.85 4.09
CA LEU A 244 -5.12 15.64 5.06
C LEU A 244 -4.84 17.14 4.90
N VAL A 245 -3.57 17.55 4.75
CA VAL A 245 -3.25 18.97 4.56
C VAL A 245 -3.86 19.51 3.27
N GLN A 246 -3.77 18.76 2.17
CA GLN A 246 -4.39 19.18 0.91
C GLN A 246 -5.92 19.33 1.04
N LEU A 247 -6.58 18.44 1.78
CA LEU A 247 -8.01 18.53 2.09
C LEU A 247 -8.33 19.74 2.97
N LEU A 248 -7.56 19.97 4.04
CA LEU A 248 -7.73 21.09 4.96
C LEU A 248 -7.58 22.44 4.26
N GLU A 249 -6.60 22.57 3.36
CA GLU A 249 -6.41 23.79 2.56
C GLU A 249 -7.57 24.02 1.59
N GLN A 250 -8.06 22.98 0.93
CA GLN A 250 -9.18 23.11 -0.03
C GLN A 250 -10.54 23.35 0.64
N THR A 251 -10.68 22.97 1.91
CA THR A 251 -11.92 23.16 2.70
C THR A 251 -11.88 24.39 3.60
N LYS A 252 -10.80 25.16 3.54
CA LYS A 252 -10.67 26.41 4.30
C LYS A 252 -11.77 27.39 3.88
N ASP A 253 -12.46 27.94 4.88
CA ASP A 253 -13.54 28.93 4.71
C ASP A 253 -14.76 28.44 3.90
N THR A 254 -14.92 27.13 3.65
CA THR A 254 -16.09 26.58 2.93
C THR A 254 -17.29 26.29 3.83
N GLY A 255 -17.08 26.29 5.15
CA GLY A 255 -18.09 25.87 6.13
C GLY A 255 -18.25 24.36 6.29
N ILE A 256 -17.30 23.58 5.76
CA ILE A 256 -17.23 22.11 5.92
C ILE A 256 -16.23 21.77 7.02
N ASP A 257 -16.66 20.93 7.97
CA ASP A 257 -15.82 20.41 9.05
C ASP A 257 -15.05 19.15 8.59
N ILE A 258 -13.82 18.98 9.05
CA ILE A 258 -13.01 17.78 8.82
C ILE A 258 -12.96 16.94 10.10
N TYR A 259 -13.22 15.65 9.95
CA TYR A 259 -13.10 14.66 11.01
C TYR A 259 -12.10 13.59 10.61
N THR A 260 -11.31 13.11 11.56
CA THR A 260 -10.43 11.96 11.38
C THR A 260 -11.15 10.68 11.78
N HIS A 261 -10.69 9.54 11.28
CA HIS A 261 -11.15 8.21 11.68
C HIS A 261 -9.99 7.21 11.78
N SER A 262 -10.11 6.27 12.73
CA SER A 262 -9.13 5.21 12.98
C SER A 262 -7.69 5.77 13.07
N GLU A 263 -6.82 5.44 12.12
CA GLU A 263 -5.39 5.75 12.14
C GLU A 263 -5.07 7.21 11.78
N MET A 264 -6.06 8.00 11.37
CA MET A 264 -5.89 9.45 11.20
C MET A 264 -6.02 10.22 12.53
N LEU A 265 -6.47 9.58 13.62
CA LEU A 265 -6.57 10.19 14.95
C LEU A 265 -5.30 10.96 15.38
N PRO A 266 -4.06 10.46 15.15
CA PRO A 266 -2.86 11.16 15.55
C PRO A 266 -2.61 12.48 14.83
N ALA A 267 -3.31 12.78 13.73
CA ALA A 267 -3.21 14.08 13.06
C ALA A 267 -3.50 15.24 14.01
N HIS A 268 -4.39 15.04 14.98
CA HIS A 268 -4.71 16.04 16.01
C HIS A 268 -3.55 16.35 16.95
N TYR A 269 -2.51 15.51 17.00
CA TYR A 269 -1.40 15.68 17.94
C TYR A 269 -0.34 16.65 17.41
N TYR A 270 -0.36 16.93 16.11
CA TYR A 270 0.64 17.74 15.41
C TYR A 270 0.33 19.25 15.48
N PRO A 271 1.25 20.09 16.00
CA PRO A 271 1.03 21.52 16.16
C PRO A 271 0.63 22.27 14.87
N GLU A 272 1.19 21.91 13.72
CA GLU A 272 0.86 22.57 12.45
C GLU A 272 -0.57 22.26 12.00
N LEU A 273 -1.05 21.04 12.24
CA LEU A 273 -2.41 20.61 11.88
C LEU A 273 -3.48 21.19 12.83
N LYS A 274 -3.11 21.48 14.08
CA LYS A 274 -4.01 22.16 15.04
C LYS A 274 -4.38 23.59 14.65
N LYS A 275 -3.67 24.20 13.70
CA LYS A 275 -3.95 25.56 13.24
C LYS A 275 -5.26 25.66 12.44
N TYR A 276 -5.74 24.55 11.90
CA TYR A 276 -6.99 24.49 11.15
C TYR A 276 -8.18 24.33 12.09
N SER A 277 -8.92 25.41 12.35
CA SER A 277 -10.05 25.41 13.29
C SER A 277 -11.21 24.51 12.85
N HIS A 278 -11.29 24.15 11.57
CA HIS A 278 -12.30 23.24 11.02
C HIS A 278 -11.85 21.78 11.03
N LEU A 279 -10.66 21.44 11.54
CA LEU A 279 -10.31 20.07 11.94
C LEU A 279 -10.92 19.80 13.33
N VAL A 280 -12.12 19.22 13.36
CA VAL A 280 -12.99 19.27 14.56
C VAL A 280 -12.69 18.19 15.59
N GLY A 281 -12.41 16.97 15.14
CA GLY A 281 -12.26 15.83 16.06
C GLY A 281 -12.07 14.51 15.35
N ASN A 282 -12.18 13.43 16.13
CA ASN A 282 -12.12 12.06 15.63
C ASN A 282 -13.48 11.38 15.77
N TYR A 283 -13.98 10.81 14.69
CA TYR A 283 -15.28 10.14 14.64
C TYR A 283 -15.10 8.62 14.60
N GLY A 284 -15.85 7.92 15.42
CA GLY A 284 -15.87 6.46 15.44
C GLY A 284 -14.69 5.82 16.18
N ASN A 285 -14.35 4.60 15.78
CA ASN A 285 -13.37 3.74 16.43
C ASN A 285 -12.33 3.22 15.41
N ALA A 286 -11.95 1.96 15.54
CA ALA A 286 -11.03 1.29 14.63
C ALA A 286 -11.74 0.84 13.35
N TRP A 287 -10.93 0.65 12.30
CA TRP A 287 -11.36 0.32 10.94
C TRP A 287 -12.39 -0.81 10.77
N HIS A 288 -12.45 -1.80 11.66
CA HIS A 288 -13.40 -2.92 11.51
C HIS A 288 -14.86 -2.54 11.84
N GLU A 289 -15.09 -1.44 12.56
CA GLU A 289 -16.44 -0.91 12.85
C GLU A 289 -16.95 0.04 11.75
N GLN A 290 -16.10 0.40 10.78
CA GLN A 290 -16.37 1.48 9.82
C GLN A 290 -17.66 1.30 9.01
N THR A 291 -18.06 0.06 8.71
CA THR A 291 -19.31 -0.20 7.94
C THR A 291 -20.57 0.31 8.65
N LYS A 292 -20.55 0.43 9.99
CA LYS A 292 -21.64 1.05 10.76
C LYS A 292 -21.41 2.54 10.92
N GLU A 293 -20.19 2.94 11.22
CA GLU A 293 -19.82 4.33 11.53
C GLU A 293 -19.93 5.23 10.29
N PHE A 294 -19.54 4.74 9.12
CA PHE A 294 -19.68 5.48 7.87
C PHE A 294 -21.13 5.73 7.49
N GLU A 295 -22.03 4.79 7.79
CA GLU A 295 -23.47 4.96 7.59
C GLU A 295 -23.98 6.15 8.41
N THR A 296 -23.55 6.27 9.66
CA THR A 296 -24.02 7.31 10.59
C THR A 296 -23.26 8.65 10.49
N PHE A 297 -22.11 8.69 9.82
CA PHE A 297 -21.38 9.95 9.59
C PHE A 297 -22.10 10.89 8.61
N ASN A 298 -22.93 10.34 7.71
CA ASN A 298 -23.71 11.04 6.66
C ASN A 298 -22.90 11.74 5.56
N GLY A 299 -21.77 12.38 5.89
CA GLY A 299 -20.93 13.11 4.93
C GLY A 299 -19.96 12.23 4.13
N PRO A 300 -19.22 12.80 3.18
CA PRO A 300 -18.24 12.06 2.39
C PRO A 300 -17.13 11.41 3.23
N ILE A 301 -16.61 10.28 2.74
CA ILE A 301 -15.47 9.57 3.34
C ILE A 301 -14.31 9.53 2.35
N VAL A 302 -13.12 9.89 2.79
CA VAL A 302 -11.88 9.84 2.01
C VAL A 302 -10.93 8.81 2.62
N PHE A 303 -10.65 7.75 1.87
CA PHE A 303 -9.60 6.79 2.20
C PHE A 303 -8.26 7.21 1.61
N THR A 304 -7.28 7.47 2.48
CA THR A 304 -5.89 7.72 2.06
C THR A 304 -5.07 6.44 1.91
N THR A 305 -5.39 5.40 2.71
CA THR A 305 -4.71 4.10 2.77
C THR A 305 -5.70 3.00 3.22
N ASN A 306 -5.20 1.77 3.45
CA ASN A 306 -5.92 0.75 4.22
C ASN A 306 -6.31 1.28 5.63
N CYS A 307 -7.33 0.75 6.31
CA CYS A 307 -8.05 -0.51 6.03
C CYS A 307 -9.47 -0.29 5.50
N LEU A 308 -9.66 -0.43 4.19
CA LEU A 308 -10.96 -0.48 3.53
C LEU A 308 -11.59 -1.86 3.68
N VAL A 309 -12.77 -1.93 4.29
CA VAL A 309 -13.60 -3.14 4.37
C VAL A 309 -14.68 -3.02 3.30
N PRO A 310 -14.87 -4.05 2.45
CA PRO A 310 -15.89 -4.02 1.41
C PRO A 310 -17.27 -3.63 1.98
N PRO A 311 -18.01 -2.76 1.27
CA PRO A 311 -19.29 -2.26 1.74
C PRO A 311 -20.29 -3.40 1.96
N ARG A 312 -21.08 -3.30 3.03
CA ARG A 312 -22.16 -4.28 3.27
C ARG A 312 -23.22 -4.12 2.20
N LYS A 313 -23.83 -5.25 1.80
CA LYS A 313 -24.99 -5.23 0.91
C LYS A 313 -26.09 -4.33 1.48
N GLY A 314 -26.50 -3.33 0.71
CA GLY A 314 -27.55 -2.39 1.10
C GLY A 314 -27.12 -1.20 1.96
N CYS A 315 -25.82 -0.98 2.19
CA CYS A 315 -25.36 0.28 2.77
C CYS A 315 -25.65 1.46 1.84
N THR A 316 -25.78 2.67 2.40
CA THR A 316 -26.18 3.86 1.64
C THR A 316 -25.03 4.83 1.37
N TYR A 317 -23.82 4.51 1.84
CA TYR A 317 -22.67 5.42 1.80
C TYR A 317 -21.77 5.27 0.56
N VAL A 318 -21.97 4.24 -0.29
CA VAL A 318 -21.06 3.92 -1.41
C VAL A 318 -20.77 5.13 -2.30
N GLU A 319 -21.81 5.87 -2.69
CA GLU A 319 -21.71 7.04 -3.58
C GLU A 319 -20.91 8.21 -3.03
N ARG A 320 -20.68 8.23 -1.71
CA ARG A 320 -19.96 9.28 -1.00
C ARG A 320 -18.62 8.78 -0.44
N VAL A 321 -18.12 7.63 -0.91
CA VAL A 321 -16.76 7.17 -0.58
C VAL A 321 -15.81 7.48 -1.73
N PHE A 322 -14.69 8.07 -1.36
CA PHE A 322 -13.58 8.42 -2.23
C PHE A 322 -12.33 7.69 -1.77
N THR A 323 -11.53 7.27 -2.75
CA THR A 323 -10.27 6.57 -2.54
C THR A 323 -9.14 7.34 -3.23
N THR A 324 -7.94 7.21 -2.70
CA THR A 324 -6.74 7.79 -3.30
C THR A 324 -5.49 7.01 -2.91
N GLY A 325 -4.36 7.35 -3.53
CA GLY A 325 -3.11 6.63 -3.32
C GLY A 325 -3.23 5.18 -3.77
N ASN A 326 -2.86 4.23 -2.90
CA ASN A 326 -2.95 2.80 -3.20
C ASN A 326 -4.27 2.17 -2.75
N THR A 327 -5.20 2.95 -2.18
CA THR A 327 -6.51 2.44 -1.81
C THR A 327 -7.43 2.43 -3.00
N GLY A 328 -8.19 1.34 -3.16
CA GLY A 328 -9.13 1.22 -4.28
C GLY A 328 -10.24 0.22 -4.00
N HIS A 329 -11.42 0.46 -4.57
CA HIS A 329 -12.53 -0.48 -4.61
C HIS A 329 -13.38 -0.17 -5.85
N PRO A 330 -13.89 -1.19 -6.58
CA PRO A 330 -14.61 -0.97 -7.84
C PRO A 330 -15.84 -0.07 -7.71
N ASP A 331 -16.47 -0.05 -6.54
CA ASP A 331 -17.67 0.75 -6.29
C ASP A 331 -17.39 2.18 -5.79
N PHE A 332 -16.13 2.55 -5.53
CA PHE A 332 -15.79 3.85 -4.94
C PHE A 332 -15.13 4.77 -5.96
N LYS A 333 -15.32 6.08 -5.77
CA LYS A 333 -14.74 7.11 -6.65
C LYS A 333 -13.25 7.24 -6.35
N VAL A 334 -12.41 7.32 -7.38
CA VAL A 334 -10.98 7.62 -7.22
C VAL A 334 -10.80 9.13 -7.35
N LEU A 335 -10.10 9.76 -6.40
CA LEU A 335 -9.82 11.18 -6.46
C LEU A 335 -8.91 11.51 -7.64
N PRO A 336 -9.28 12.49 -8.49
CA PRO A 336 -8.40 12.96 -9.55
C PRO A 336 -7.12 13.59 -8.99
N ILE A 337 -6.06 13.54 -9.79
CA ILE A 337 -4.82 14.28 -9.56
C ILE A 337 -4.78 15.44 -10.57
N LEU A 338 -4.59 16.66 -10.08
CA LEU A 338 -4.44 17.88 -10.85
C LEU A 338 -3.11 17.89 -11.60
N GLU A 339 -2.99 18.78 -12.61
CA GLU A 339 -1.76 18.92 -13.41
C GLU A 339 -0.51 19.25 -12.58
N ASP A 340 -0.69 19.91 -11.42
CA ASP A 340 0.40 20.27 -10.50
C ASP A 340 0.73 19.16 -9.48
N GLY A 341 0.09 18.00 -9.59
CA GLY A 341 0.30 16.84 -8.72
C GLY A 341 -0.52 16.84 -7.43
N ARG A 342 -1.29 17.91 -7.14
CA ARG A 342 -2.22 17.91 -5.99
C ARG A 342 -3.46 17.08 -6.28
N LYS A 343 -4.10 16.58 -5.23
CA LYS A 343 -5.38 15.88 -5.30
C LYS A 343 -6.52 16.87 -5.43
N ASP A 344 -7.49 16.57 -6.27
CA ASP A 344 -8.70 17.37 -6.44
C ASP A 344 -9.79 16.88 -5.49
N PHE A 345 -10.05 17.63 -4.42
CA PHE A 345 -11.14 17.33 -3.48
C PHE A 345 -12.45 18.03 -3.84
N SER A 346 -12.54 18.73 -4.98
CA SER A 346 -13.74 19.52 -5.33
C SER A 346 -15.03 18.71 -5.40
N ALA A 347 -14.98 17.44 -5.77
CA ALA A 347 -16.15 16.55 -5.78
C ALA A 347 -16.53 16.02 -4.37
N VAL A 348 -15.61 16.11 -3.41
CA VAL A 348 -15.82 15.73 -2.01
C VAL A 348 -16.42 16.88 -1.21
N ILE A 349 -16.09 18.12 -1.57
CA ILE A 349 -16.54 19.38 -0.94
C ILE A 349 -17.97 19.72 -1.39
#